data_AF-A0A368YKM5-F1
#
_entry.id   AF-A0A368YKM5-F1
#
_cell.length_a   1.000
_cell.length_b   1.000
_cell.length_c   1.000
_cell.angle_alpha   90.00
_cell.angle_beta   90.00
_cell.angle_gamma   90.00
#
_symmetry.space_group_name_H-M   'P 1'
#
loop_
_entity.id
_entity.type
_entity.pdbx_description
1 polymer ?
#
loop_
_entity_poly.entity_id
_entity_poly.type
_entity_poly.pdbx_seq_one_letter_code
_entity_poly.pdbx_strand_id
1 'polypeptide(L)'
;MSMKMSWLARVSVCVAVALSPVLASPALANGPAKAAHETKSKQTRVETQVSQRDLQCLAEALYFEARGEGSQGQRAVAEVILNRVDHPRFPKTVCGVVNQRGQFTYNKNARIREKGTYARVHKIAQAALSGAPRTLTNGATYFHTGRVKPSWSRRFERTTRIGSHIFYRSDRRLAVN
;
A
#
# COMPACT_ATOMS: atom_id res chain seq x y z
N MET A 1 45.72 -30.25 -15.74
CA MET A 1 46.02 -29.34 -16.87
C MET A 1 44.87 -28.33 -16.95
N SER A 2 45.09 -27.07 -16.55
CA SER A 2 45.35 -25.90 -17.42
C SER A 2 44.14 -25.62 -18.35
N MET A 3 43.43 -24.50 -18.29
CA MET A 3 43.95 -23.15 -18.55
C MET A 3 42.88 -22.04 -18.34
N LYS A 4 43.31 -20.93 -17.71
CA LYS A 4 43.18 -19.51 -18.17
C LYS A 4 41.80 -18.81 -18.09
N MET A 5 41.66 -17.50 -17.89
CA MET A 5 42.64 -16.40 -17.70
C MET A 5 41.95 -15.19 -17.06
N SER A 6 42.67 -14.58 -16.13
CA SER A 6 42.45 -13.26 -15.53
C SER A 6 42.74 -12.15 -16.54
N TRP A 7 42.01 -11.04 -16.49
CA TRP A 7 42.35 -9.80 -17.19
C TRP A 7 42.43 -8.65 -16.17
N LEU A 8 43.66 -8.28 -15.84
CA LEU A 8 44.05 -7.03 -15.22
C LEU A 8 44.87 -6.23 -16.24
N ALA A 9 44.94 -4.91 -16.00
CA ALA A 9 45.97 -3.93 -16.40
C ALA A 9 45.52 -2.86 -17.41
N ARG A 10 45.96 -1.60 -17.36
CA ARG A 10 46.75 -0.79 -16.39
C ARG A 10 46.75 0.68 -16.92
N VAL A 11 46.70 1.65 -16.00
CA VAL A 11 47.56 2.84 -15.77
C VAL A 11 47.89 3.83 -16.92
N SER A 12 47.80 5.14 -16.59
CA SER A 12 48.73 6.28 -16.85
C SER A 12 47.98 7.53 -17.31
N VAL A 13 48.32 8.79 -16.99
CA VAL A 13 49.27 9.47 -16.08
C VAL A 13 48.81 10.95 -16.04
N CYS A 14 49.14 11.66 -14.96
CA CYS A 14 48.87 13.07 -14.68
C CYS A 14 49.48 14.09 -15.66
N VAL A 15 48.86 15.28 -15.79
CA VAL A 15 49.56 16.57 -15.97
C VAL A 15 48.80 17.65 -15.18
N ALA A 16 49.56 18.49 -14.48
CA ALA A 16 49.13 19.57 -13.60
C ALA A 16 49.38 20.97 -14.21
N VAL A 17 49.03 22.02 -13.45
CA VAL A 17 49.45 23.44 -13.55
C VAL A 17 48.57 24.28 -14.50
N ALA A 18 48.06 25.50 -14.23
CA ALA A 18 48.49 26.58 -13.33
C ALA A 18 47.30 27.46 -12.85
N LEU A 19 47.51 28.21 -11.77
CA LEU A 19 46.68 29.31 -11.28
C LEU A 19 46.97 30.63 -12.04
N SER A 20 45.94 31.50 -12.13
CA SER A 20 45.92 32.92 -11.67
C SER A 20 45.18 33.91 -12.61
N PRO A 21 44.69 35.06 -12.05
CA PRO A 21 43.41 35.69 -12.40
C PRO A 21 43.57 37.02 -13.16
N VAL A 22 42.50 37.51 -13.81
CA VAL A 22 42.36 38.94 -14.14
C VAL A 22 40.89 39.37 -14.06
N LEU A 23 40.71 40.49 -13.35
CA LEU A 23 39.50 41.31 -13.16
C LEU A 23 39.17 42.11 -14.42
N ALA A 24 37.87 42.32 -14.71
CA ALA A 24 37.34 43.60 -15.18
C ALA A 24 35.80 43.60 -15.18
N SER A 25 35.23 44.63 -14.55
CA SER A 25 33.80 44.97 -14.42
C SER A 25 33.27 45.69 -15.69
N PRO A 26 32.15 46.45 -15.61
CA PRO A 26 30.76 46.03 -15.72
C PRO A 26 30.10 46.56 -17.02
N ALA A 27 28.97 46.01 -17.43
CA ALA A 27 28.10 46.69 -18.39
C ALA A 27 26.64 46.54 -17.96
N LEU A 28 26.06 47.68 -17.56
CA LEU A 28 24.63 47.87 -17.45
C LEU A 28 23.95 47.49 -18.78
N ALA A 29 22.97 46.60 -18.70
CA ALA A 29 21.88 46.56 -19.66
C ALA A 29 20.56 46.59 -18.88
N ASN A 30 20.06 47.80 -18.67
CA ASN A 30 18.67 48.04 -18.28
C ASN A 30 17.78 47.61 -19.44
N GLY A 31 17.16 46.44 -19.33
CA GLY A 31 16.00 46.06 -20.13
C GLY A 31 14.76 46.05 -19.23
N PRO A 32 13.61 46.63 -19.64
CA PRO A 32 12.37 46.44 -18.91
C PRO A 32 11.92 44.99 -19.11
N ALA A 33 12.32 44.11 -18.19
CA ALA A 33 11.69 42.81 -18.05
C ALA A 33 10.26 43.06 -17.56
N LYS A 34 9.33 43.15 -18.53
CA LYS A 34 7.89 43.02 -18.26
C LYS A 34 7.71 41.81 -17.36
N ALA A 35 7.07 42.03 -16.22
CA ALA A 35 6.64 40.99 -15.31
C ALA A 35 5.87 39.93 -16.09
N ALA A 36 6.53 38.83 -16.42
CA ALA A 36 5.86 37.60 -16.79
C ALA A 36 5.12 37.17 -15.53
N HIS A 37 3.80 37.32 -15.58
CA HIS A 37 2.93 36.80 -14.56
C HIS A 37 3.16 35.29 -14.54
N GLU A 38 3.89 34.82 -13.54
CA GLU A 38 4.12 33.42 -13.27
C GLU A 38 2.75 32.85 -12.90
N THR A 39 2.01 32.35 -13.90
CA THR A 39 0.81 31.58 -13.68
C THR A 39 1.26 30.33 -12.95
N LYS A 40 1.20 30.41 -11.61
CA LYS A 40 1.36 29.30 -10.69
C LYS A 40 0.35 28.25 -11.10
N SER A 41 0.77 27.32 -11.95
CA SER A 41 -0.05 26.18 -12.32
C SER A 41 -0.29 25.45 -11.00
N LYS A 42 -1.51 25.53 -10.48
CA LYS A 42 -1.97 24.62 -9.45
C LYS A 42 -1.89 23.25 -10.10
N GLN A 43 -0.80 22.53 -9.86
CA GLN A 43 -0.77 21.09 -10.00
C GLN A 43 -1.83 20.56 -9.03
N THR A 44 -3.03 20.36 -9.54
CA THR A 44 -4.09 19.61 -8.88
C THR A 44 -3.61 18.17 -8.86
N ARG A 45 -2.74 17.84 -7.91
CA ARG A 45 -2.57 16.45 -7.50
C ARG A 45 -3.96 16.04 -7.06
N VAL A 46 -4.58 15.14 -7.83
CA VAL A 46 -5.82 14.49 -7.42
C VAL A 46 -5.46 13.64 -6.22
N GLU A 47 -5.38 14.29 -5.06
CA GLU A 47 -5.31 13.63 -3.78
C GLU A 47 -6.71 13.08 -3.57
N THR A 48 -6.89 11.79 -3.88
CA THR A 48 -8.13 11.06 -3.65
C THR A 48 -8.54 11.32 -2.20
N GLN A 49 -9.53 12.18 -2.01
CA GLN A 49 -10.00 12.57 -0.68
C GLN A 49 -10.54 11.31 0.01
N VAL A 50 -9.75 10.75 0.92
CA VAL A 50 -10.12 9.56 1.68
C VAL A 50 -11.22 9.96 2.66
N SER A 51 -12.37 9.31 2.56
CA SER A 51 -13.46 9.41 3.54
C SER A 51 -12.93 9.09 4.94
N GLN A 52 -12.96 10.07 5.84
CA GLN A 52 -12.51 9.89 7.23
C GLN A 52 -13.32 8.81 7.95
N ARG A 53 -14.60 8.69 7.59
CA ARG A 53 -15.49 7.67 8.13
C ARG A 53 -15.06 6.26 7.70
N ASP A 54 -14.76 6.07 6.41
CA ASP A 54 -14.31 4.77 5.90
C ASP A 54 -12.90 4.43 6.40
N LEU A 55 -12.04 5.43 6.55
CA LEU A 55 -10.72 5.28 7.18
C LEU A 55 -10.83 4.74 8.60
N GLN A 56 -11.72 5.32 9.41
CA GLN A 56 -11.95 4.84 10.77
C GLN A 56 -12.52 3.42 10.79
N CYS A 57 -13.56 3.13 9.99
CA CYS A 57 -14.12 1.79 9.89
C CYS A 57 -13.07 0.74 9.48
N LEU A 58 -12.23 1.06 8.50
CA LEU A 58 -11.18 0.15 8.05
C LEU A 58 -10.10 -0.04 9.12
N ALA A 59 -9.60 1.05 9.72
CA ALA A 59 -8.56 0.99 10.73
C ALA A 59 -9.00 0.16 11.96
N GLU A 60 -10.23 0.36 12.43
CA GLU A 60 -10.80 -0.40 13.54
C GLU A 60 -10.96 -1.88 13.17
N ALA A 61 -11.48 -2.20 11.99
CA ALA A 61 -11.58 -3.58 11.52
C ALA A 61 -10.20 -4.25 11.47
N LEU A 62 -9.19 -3.59 10.90
CA LEU A 62 -7.82 -4.11 10.85
C LEU A 62 -7.22 -4.31 12.24
N TYR A 63 -7.54 -3.43 13.20
CA TYR A 63 -7.08 -3.58 14.56
C TYR A 63 -7.63 -4.86 15.20
N PHE A 64 -8.95 -5.08 15.11
CA PHE A 64 -9.55 -6.24 15.78
C PHE A 64 -9.29 -7.57 15.06
N GLU A 65 -9.14 -7.54 13.74
CA GLU A 65 -8.90 -8.75 12.94
C GLU A 65 -7.42 -9.11 12.82
N ALA A 66 -6.52 -8.12 12.80
CA ALA A 66 -5.14 -8.33 12.35
C ALA A 66 -4.08 -7.60 13.19
N ARG A 67 -4.39 -7.12 14.41
CA ARG A 67 -3.38 -6.49 15.29
C ARG A 67 -2.17 -7.39 15.57
N GLY A 68 -2.39 -8.70 15.70
CA GLY A 68 -1.35 -9.70 15.96
C GLY A 68 -0.58 -10.14 14.71
N GLU A 69 -0.97 -9.65 13.53
CA GLU A 69 -0.32 -10.00 12.27
C GLU A 69 0.77 -8.97 11.89
N GLY A 70 1.73 -9.41 11.08
CA GLY A 70 2.69 -8.50 10.44
C GLY A 70 2.02 -7.57 9.43
N SER A 71 2.76 -6.58 8.93
CA SER A 71 2.22 -5.56 8.00
C SER A 71 1.59 -6.17 6.74
N GLN A 72 2.13 -7.28 6.24
CA GLN A 72 1.57 -8.01 5.10
C GLN A 72 0.21 -8.63 5.42
N GLY A 73 0.03 -9.23 6.59
CA GLY A 73 -1.26 -9.79 7.02
C GLY A 73 -2.32 -8.71 7.23
N GLN A 74 -1.91 -7.56 7.77
CA GLN A 74 -2.78 -6.39 7.92
C GLN A 74 -3.23 -5.84 6.57
N ARG A 75 -2.31 -5.71 5.59
CA ARG A 75 -2.65 -5.33 4.21
C ARG A 75 -3.57 -6.36 3.53
N ALA A 76 -3.34 -7.65 3.76
CA ALA A 76 -4.17 -8.70 3.19
C ALA A 76 -5.62 -8.66 3.69
N VAL A 77 -5.86 -8.37 4.97
CA VAL A 77 -7.22 -8.16 5.49
C VAL A 77 -7.85 -6.89 4.89
N ALA A 78 -7.09 -5.81 4.74
CA ALA A 78 -7.57 -4.59 4.08
C ALA A 78 -7.99 -4.87 2.63
N GLU A 79 -7.19 -5.64 1.90
CA GLU A 79 -7.46 -6.09 0.55
C GLU A 79 -8.77 -6.87 0.47
N VAL A 80 -9.02 -7.83 1.38
CA VAL A 80 -10.29 -8.57 1.44
C VAL A 80 -11.48 -7.63 1.62
N ILE A 81 -11.39 -6.64 2.52
CA ILE A 81 -12.47 -5.68 2.77
C ILE A 81 -12.78 -4.88 1.51
N LEU A 82 -11.76 -4.40 0.81
CA LEU A 82 -11.96 -3.62 -0.41
C LEU A 82 -12.41 -4.49 -1.60
N ASN A 83 -11.93 -5.73 -1.70
CA ASN A 83 -12.45 -6.70 -2.68
C ASN A 83 -13.95 -6.96 -2.46
N ARG A 84 -14.42 -6.98 -1.20
CA ARG A 84 -15.84 -7.06 -0.90
C ARG A 84 -16.58 -5.82 -1.41
N VAL A 85 -16.09 -4.61 -1.14
CA VAL A 85 -16.71 -3.37 -1.63
C VAL A 85 -16.92 -3.43 -3.16
N ASP A 86 -15.91 -3.92 -3.89
CA ASP A 86 -15.97 -4.03 -5.35
C ASP A 86 -16.92 -5.15 -5.80
N HIS A 87 -17.03 -6.25 -5.03
CA HIS A 87 -17.79 -7.43 -5.41
C HIS A 87 -19.33 -7.22 -5.29
N PRO A 88 -20.15 -7.62 -6.29
CA PRO A 88 -21.60 -7.34 -6.32
C PRO A 88 -22.43 -7.84 -5.14
N ARG A 89 -21.99 -8.94 -4.50
CA ARG A 89 -22.69 -9.59 -3.36
C ARG A 89 -22.52 -8.89 -2.01
N PHE A 90 -21.71 -7.83 -1.92
CA PHE A 90 -21.44 -7.14 -0.65
C PHE A 90 -21.81 -5.66 -0.72
N PRO A 91 -21.95 -4.99 0.43
CA PRO A 91 -22.19 -3.55 0.49
C PRO A 91 -21.11 -2.74 -0.25
N LYS A 92 -21.51 -1.60 -0.80
CA LYS A 92 -20.68 -0.74 -1.66
C LYS A 92 -19.90 0.35 -0.92
N THR A 93 -19.80 0.23 0.40
CA THR A 93 -19.02 1.12 1.24
C THR A 93 -18.20 0.31 2.24
N VAL A 94 -17.06 0.85 2.66
CA VAL A 94 -16.15 0.16 3.59
C VAL A 94 -16.84 -0.03 4.92
N CYS A 95 -17.45 1.02 5.47
CA CYS A 95 -18.26 0.87 6.66
C CYS A 95 -19.43 -0.10 6.46
N GLY A 96 -20.06 -0.16 5.28
CA GLY A 96 -21.10 -1.13 4.98
C GLY A 96 -20.61 -2.57 5.13
N VAL A 97 -19.45 -2.89 4.54
CA VAL A 97 -18.80 -4.20 4.64
C VAL A 97 -18.39 -4.53 6.07
N VAL A 98 -17.76 -3.58 6.78
CA VAL A 98 -17.29 -3.77 8.17
C VAL A 98 -18.45 -4.01 9.13
N ASN A 99 -19.58 -3.34 8.93
CA ASN A 99 -20.75 -3.44 9.82
C ASN A 99 -21.69 -4.61 9.51
N GLN A 100 -21.36 -5.48 8.53
CA GLN A 100 -22.15 -6.69 8.30
C GLN A 100 -22.07 -7.62 9.51
N ARG A 101 -23.24 -8.07 10.00
CA ARG A 101 -23.34 -8.92 11.20
C ARG A 101 -22.49 -10.18 11.05
N GLY A 102 -21.62 -10.43 12.03
CA GLY A 102 -20.79 -11.63 12.10
C GLY A 102 -19.58 -11.68 11.15
N GLN A 103 -19.31 -10.62 10.38
CA GLN A 103 -18.19 -10.61 9.43
C GLN A 103 -16.87 -10.15 10.05
N PHE A 104 -16.93 -9.17 10.95
CA PHE A 104 -15.78 -8.57 11.60
C PHE A 104 -16.13 -8.31 13.07
N THR A 105 -15.11 -8.38 13.92
CA THR A 105 -15.21 -8.01 15.34
C THR A 105 -15.21 -6.49 15.44
N TYR A 106 -16.29 -5.88 14.94
CA TYR A 106 -16.53 -4.45 15.03
C TYR A 106 -17.43 -4.19 16.23
N ASN A 107 -16.84 -3.67 17.29
CA ASN A 107 -17.57 -3.21 18.45
C ASN A 107 -17.24 -1.73 18.65
N LYS A 108 -18.23 -0.85 18.46
CA LYS A 108 -18.09 0.60 18.67
C LYS A 108 -17.60 0.95 20.08
N ASN A 109 -17.79 0.06 21.05
CA ASN A 109 -17.35 0.21 22.43
C ASN A 109 -16.04 -0.54 22.73
N ALA A 110 -15.46 -1.26 21.77
CA ALA A 110 -14.22 -1.98 22.01
C ALA A 110 -13.04 -1.01 22.12
N ARG A 111 -12.26 -1.20 23.18
CA ARG A 111 -11.15 -0.32 23.51
C ARG A 111 -9.90 -0.68 22.73
N ILE A 112 -9.35 0.29 22.00
CA ILE A 112 -8.01 0.21 21.43
C ILE A 112 -6.99 0.36 22.56
N ARG A 113 -6.25 -0.71 22.87
CA ARG A 113 -5.27 -0.73 23.97
C ARG A 113 -3.85 -0.45 23.48
N GLU A 114 -3.53 -0.93 22.28
CA GLU A 114 -2.19 -0.88 21.71
C GLU A 114 -2.08 0.26 20.70
N LYS A 115 -1.77 1.47 21.19
CA LYS A 115 -1.71 2.69 20.35
C LYS A 115 -0.73 2.55 19.18
N GLY A 116 0.42 1.91 19.38
CA GLY A 116 1.42 1.68 18.32
C GLY A 116 0.90 0.77 17.20
N THR A 117 0.21 -0.31 17.57
CA THR A 117 -0.44 -1.19 16.59
C THR A 117 -1.58 -0.48 15.87
N TYR A 118 -2.37 0.32 16.59
CA TYR A 118 -3.43 1.12 15.98
C TYR A 118 -2.88 2.12 14.96
N ALA A 119 -1.82 2.86 15.30
CA ALA A 119 -1.17 3.79 14.37
C ALA A 119 -0.67 3.09 13.10
N ARG A 120 -0.16 1.86 13.22
CA ARG A 120 0.28 1.06 12.07
C ARG A 120 -0.91 0.67 11.17
N VAL A 121 -1.97 0.10 11.74
CA VAL A 121 -3.15 -0.29 10.93
C VAL A 121 -3.87 0.92 10.34
N HIS A 122 -3.86 2.07 11.01
CA HIS A 122 -4.40 3.32 10.48
C HIS A 122 -3.64 3.78 9.23
N LYS A 123 -2.30 3.75 9.26
CA LYS A 123 -1.48 4.05 8.06
C LYS A 123 -1.75 3.08 6.91
N ILE A 124 -1.92 1.79 7.23
CA ILE A 124 -2.25 0.76 6.23
C ILE A 124 -3.65 1.02 5.64
N ALA A 125 -4.64 1.34 6.47
CA ALA A 125 -5.99 1.68 6.04
C ALA A 125 -5.99 2.89 5.11
N GLN A 126 -5.26 3.95 5.49
CA GLN A 126 -5.12 5.15 4.66
C GLN A 126 -4.50 4.81 3.30
N ALA A 127 -3.39 4.08 3.27
CA ALA A 127 -2.76 3.67 2.02
C ALA A 127 -3.69 2.82 1.14
N ALA A 128 -4.42 1.88 1.74
CA ALA A 128 -5.37 1.03 1.03
C ALA A 128 -6.51 1.84 0.38
N LEU A 129 -7.06 2.83 1.09
CA LEU A 129 -8.09 3.73 0.58
C LEU A 129 -7.56 4.72 -0.46
N SER A 130 -6.28 5.09 -0.37
CA SER A 130 -5.58 5.89 -1.38
C SER A 130 -5.17 5.10 -2.63
N GLY A 131 -5.58 3.83 -2.76
CA GLY A 131 -5.33 3.03 -3.96
C GLY A 131 -4.04 2.22 -3.95
N ALA A 132 -3.50 1.86 -2.78
CA ALA A 132 -2.37 0.93 -2.71
C ALA A 132 -2.67 -0.39 -3.45
N PRO A 133 -1.67 -1.02 -4.09
CA PRO A 133 -1.87 -2.27 -4.83
C PRO A 133 -2.47 -3.40 -3.98
N ARG A 134 -3.37 -4.16 -4.61
CA ARG A 134 -4.10 -5.29 -4.02
C ARG A 134 -3.69 -6.59 -4.71
N THR A 135 -2.52 -7.11 -4.33
CA THR A 135 -1.88 -8.27 -4.97
C THR A 135 -1.59 -9.42 -4.00
N LEU A 136 -1.97 -9.28 -2.72
CA LEU A 136 -1.55 -10.23 -1.69
C LEU A 136 -2.45 -11.46 -1.64
N THR A 137 -3.75 -11.31 -1.93
CA THR A 137 -4.75 -12.33 -1.60
C THR A 137 -5.28 -13.09 -2.81
N ASN A 138 -4.85 -12.74 -4.02
CA ASN A 138 -5.35 -13.25 -5.29
C ASN A 138 -6.89 -13.15 -5.40
N GLY A 139 -7.44 -11.98 -5.04
CA GLY A 139 -8.87 -11.68 -5.13
C GLY A 139 -9.72 -12.31 -4.02
N ALA A 140 -9.15 -12.63 -2.87
CA ALA A 140 -9.92 -13.23 -1.79
C ALA A 140 -11.00 -12.27 -1.26
N THR A 141 -12.16 -12.83 -0.94
CA THR A 141 -13.26 -12.13 -0.26
C THR A 141 -13.58 -12.75 1.11
N TYR A 142 -12.86 -13.80 1.51
CA TYR A 142 -13.03 -14.50 2.77
C TYR A 142 -11.68 -14.89 3.37
N PHE A 143 -11.60 -14.96 4.69
CA PHE A 143 -10.45 -15.51 5.39
C PHE A 143 -10.88 -16.11 6.74
N HIS A 144 -10.03 -16.94 7.32
CA HIS A 144 -10.13 -17.35 8.72
C HIS A 144 -8.74 -17.58 9.32
N THR A 145 -8.65 -17.57 10.65
CA THR A 145 -7.44 -17.97 11.35
C THR A 145 -7.27 -19.48 11.30
N GLY A 146 -6.04 -19.99 11.22
CA GLY A 146 -5.78 -21.44 11.21
C GLY A 146 -6.26 -22.21 12.46
N ARG A 147 -6.78 -21.53 13.49
CA ARG A 147 -7.32 -22.13 14.72
C ARG A 147 -8.76 -22.61 14.60
N VAL A 148 -9.49 -22.15 13.58
CA VAL A 148 -10.91 -22.48 13.37
C VAL A 148 -11.12 -23.10 11.99
N LYS A 149 -12.21 -23.87 11.82
CA LYS A 149 -12.55 -24.54 10.56
C LYS A 149 -14.01 -24.30 10.19
N PRO A 150 -14.34 -23.14 9.58
CA PRO A 150 -15.70 -22.84 9.21
C PRO A 150 -16.19 -23.74 8.05
N SER A 151 -17.47 -24.10 8.04
CA SER A 151 -18.03 -25.04 7.05
C SER A 151 -17.86 -24.59 5.59
N TRP A 152 -17.88 -23.29 5.33
CA TRP A 152 -17.71 -22.70 4.00
C TRP A 152 -16.29 -22.88 3.45
N SER A 153 -15.26 -23.07 4.27
CA SER A 153 -13.88 -23.16 3.77
C SER A 153 -13.62 -24.41 2.94
N ARG A 154 -14.46 -25.44 3.10
CA ARG A 154 -14.44 -26.65 2.26
C ARG A 154 -15.04 -26.44 0.86
N ARG A 155 -15.81 -25.37 0.67
CA ARG A 155 -16.52 -25.09 -0.59
C ARG A 155 -15.82 -24.02 -1.42
N PHE A 156 -15.09 -23.13 -0.77
CA PHE A 156 -14.39 -22.02 -1.40
C PHE A 156 -12.96 -22.40 -1.78
N GLU A 157 -12.43 -21.77 -2.81
CA GLU A 157 -11.07 -22.01 -3.25
C GLU A 157 -10.10 -21.27 -2.32
N ARG A 158 -9.14 -22.01 -1.75
CA ARG A 158 -8.05 -21.43 -0.94
C ARG A 158 -7.06 -20.71 -1.85
N THR A 159 -6.90 -19.41 -1.69
CA THR A 159 -6.03 -18.61 -2.55
C THR A 159 -4.60 -18.51 -2.03
N THR A 160 -4.42 -18.26 -0.73
CA THR A 160 -3.11 -18.10 -0.10
C THR A 160 -3.20 -18.22 1.42
N ARG A 161 -2.04 -18.27 2.09
CA ARG A 161 -1.90 -18.12 3.55
C ARG A 161 -0.88 -17.04 3.83
N ILE A 162 -1.25 -16.05 4.64
CA ILE A 162 -0.37 -14.96 5.08
C ILE A 162 -0.50 -14.86 6.60
N GLY A 163 0.63 -15.04 7.30
CA GLY A 163 0.64 -15.13 8.76
C GLY A 163 -0.27 -16.24 9.28
N SER A 164 -1.16 -15.89 10.22
CA SER A 164 -2.10 -16.87 10.79
C SER A 164 -3.39 -17.05 9.96
N HIS A 165 -3.60 -16.20 8.94
CA HIS A 165 -4.80 -16.18 8.11
C HIS A 165 -4.67 -17.02 6.84
N ILE A 166 -5.74 -17.76 6.53
CA ILE A 166 -5.93 -18.48 5.28
C ILE A 166 -7.03 -17.78 4.49
N PHE A 167 -6.76 -17.44 3.24
CA PHE A 167 -7.60 -16.60 2.38
C PHE A 167 -8.30 -17.44 1.31
N TYR A 168 -9.51 -17.02 0.93
CA TYR A 168 -10.41 -17.77 0.05
C TYR A 168 -11.19 -16.88 -0.91
N ARG A 169 -11.50 -17.44 -2.08
CA ARG A 169 -12.43 -16.87 -3.06
C ARG A 169 -13.64 -17.80 -3.26
N SER A 170 -14.82 -17.20 -3.37
CA SER A 170 -16.10 -17.96 -3.41
C SER A 170 -16.51 -18.43 -4.80
N ASP A 171 -15.91 -17.86 -5.84
CA ASP A 171 -15.90 -18.48 -7.15
C ASP A 171 -15.08 -19.76 -7.03
N ARG A 172 -15.76 -20.90 -7.01
CA ARG A 172 -15.15 -22.03 -7.69
C ARG A 172 -14.92 -21.52 -9.11
N ARG A 173 -13.67 -21.36 -9.54
CA ARG A 173 -13.38 -21.96 -10.84
C ARG A 173 -13.82 -23.39 -10.65
N LEU A 174 -15.03 -23.71 -11.13
CA LEU A 174 -15.28 -25.06 -11.57
C LEU A 174 -14.06 -25.33 -12.43
N ALA A 175 -13.19 -26.24 -11.99
CA ALA A 175 -12.14 -26.73 -12.84
C ALA A 175 -12.86 -27.04 -14.15
N VAL A 176 -12.53 -26.28 -15.18
CA VAL A 176 -13.02 -26.56 -16.51
C VAL A 176 -12.27 -27.82 -16.87
N ASN A 177 -12.96 -28.95 -16.73
CA ASN A 177 -12.58 -30.33 -17.01
C ASN A 177 -11.22 -30.81 -16.47
#